data_AF-A0A8C7BFH2-F1
#
_entry.id   AF-A0A8C7BFH2-F1
#
_cell.length_a   1.000
_cell.length_b   1.000
_cell.length_c   1.000
_cell.angle_alpha   90.00
_cell.angle_beta   90.00
_cell.angle_gamma   90.00
#
_symmetry.space_group_name_H-M   'P 1'
#
loop_
_entity.id
_entity.type
_entity.pdbx_description
1 polymer ?
#
loop_
_entity_poly.entity_id
_entity_poly.type
_entity_poly.pdbx_seq_one_letter_code
_entity_poly.pdbx_strand_id
1 'polypeptide(L)'
;MKASGTLREYKVVGRCLPTPKCRTPPLYRMRIFAPNHVVAKSRFWYFVSQLKKMKKSSGEIVYCGQVFEKSPLRVKNFGIWLRYDSRSGTHNMYREYRDLTTAGAVTQCYRDMGARHRAQAHSIQIMKVEEIAASKCRRPAVKQFHVSAQGPAGQAQERGASLDRGAVPATPLSPSLGSCREALGLTQEPSGGLPHLSGPWKTRLRGFHPPLTHLSL
;
A
#
# COMPACT_ATOMS: atom_id res chain seq x y z
N MET A 1 10.32 -9.59 15.68
CA MET A 1 10.28 -10.42 14.45
C MET A 1 11.07 -9.70 13.38
N LYS A 2 11.98 -10.37 12.65
CA LYS A 2 12.49 -9.87 11.37
C LYS A 2 11.52 -10.33 10.27
N ALA A 3 10.96 -9.41 9.48
CA ALA A 3 10.13 -9.76 8.33
C ALA A 3 11.03 -10.10 7.14
N SER A 4 11.78 -11.19 7.25
CA SER A 4 12.61 -11.71 6.16
C SER A 4 11.83 -12.74 5.35
N GLY A 5 12.04 -12.73 4.03
CA GLY A 5 11.37 -13.63 3.09
C GLY A 5 9.91 -13.25 2.82
N THR A 6 9.14 -14.26 2.40
CA THR A 6 7.71 -14.14 2.10
C THR A 6 6.91 -14.61 3.30
N LEU A 7 6.02 -13.76 3.82
CA LEU A 7 5.14 -14.13 4.92
C LEU A 7 4.09 -15.13 4.46
N ARG A 8 3.61 -15.95 5.40
CA ARG A 8 2.50 -16.87 5.21
C ARG A 8 1.36 -16.47 6.13
N GLU A 9 0.13 -16.72 5.68
CA GLU A 9 -1.06 -16.49 6.49
C GLU A 9 -1.33 -17.70 7.39
N TYR A 10 -1.55 -17.47 8.67
CA TYR A 10 -1.93 -18.49 9.64
C TYR A 10 -3.23 -18.11 10.33
N LYS A 11 -4.13 -19.08 10.45
CA LYS A 11 -5.27 -19.03 11.35
C LYS A 11 -4.85 -19.70 12.65
N VAL A 12 -4.74 -18.91 13.71
CA VAL A 12 -4.41 -19.40 15.05
C VAL A 12 -5.63 -19.24 15.94
N VAL A 13 -6.00 -20.32 16.64
CA VAL A 13 -7.09 -20.35 17.60
C VAL A 13 -6.55 -20.82 18.94
N GLY A 14 -6.83 -20.08 20.01
CA GLY A 14 -6.45 -20.45 21.35
C GLY A 14 -7.49 -20.03 22.38
N ARG A 15 -7.35 -20.55 23.60
CA ARG A 15 -8.25 -20.30 24.73
C ARG A 15 -7.46 -20.34 26.04
N CYS A 16 -8.08 -19.85 27.11
CA CYS A 16 -7.61 -20.13 28.46
C CYS A 16 -7.77 -21.62 28.78
N LEU A 17 -6.96 -22.14 29.69
CA LEU A 17 -7.16 -23.50 30.20
C LEU A 17 -8.50 -23.56 30.96
N PRO A 18 -9.31 -24.63 30.78
CA PRO A 18 -10.51 -24.82 31.57
C PRO A 18 -10.19 -24.84 33.07
N THR A 19 -11.03 -24.16 33.86
CA THR A 19 -10.94 -24.14 35.33
C THR A 19 -12.28 -24.58 35.94
N PRO A 20 -12.34 -24.99 37.22
CA PRO A 20 -13.61 -25.35 37.85
C PRO A 20 -14.66 -24.23 37.79
N LYS A 21 -14.20 -22.97 37.84
CA LYS A 21 -15.05 -21.77 37.73
C LYS A 21 -15.50 -21.49 36.29
N CYS A 22 -14.67 -21.81 35.29
CA CYS A 22 -14.96 -21.60 33.88
C CYS A 22 -14.60 -22.85 33.08
N ARG A 23 -15.56 -23.79 32.98
CA ARG A 23 -15.38 -25.08 32.31
C ARG A 23 -15.26 -24.95 30.79
N THR A 24 -15.95 -23.98 30.20
CA THR A 24 -16.00 -23.74 28.75
C THR A 24 -15.47 -22.34 28.42
N PRO A 25 -14.14 -22.15 28.45
CA PRO A 25 -13.56 -20.85 28.13
C PRO A 25 -13.76 -20.49 26.65
N PRO A 26 -13.92 -19.19 26.33
CA PRO A 26 -14.15 -18.74 24.96
C PRO A 26 -12.92 -18.98 24.06
N LEU A 27 -13.18 -19.29 22.79
CA LEU A 27 -12.16 -19.47 21.76
C LEU A 27 -11.85 -18.13 21.07
N TYR A 28 -10.57 -17.78 21.04
CA TYR A 28 -10.07 -16.60 20.33
C TYR A 28 -9.38 -17.00 19.04
N ARG A 29 -9.90 -16.50 17.92
CA ARG A 29 -9.33 -16.72 16.58
C ARG A 29 -8.63 -15.45 16.09
N MET A 30 -7.42 -15.60 15.58
CA MET A 30 -6.66 -14.51 14.97
C MET A 30 -6.06 -14.95 13.64
N ARG A 31 -6.03 -14.01 12.68
CA ARG A 31 -5.30 -14.13 11.44
C ARG A 31 -3.93 -13.48 11.60
N ILE A 32 -2.87 -14.25 11.43
CA ILE A 32 -1.48 -13.83 11.70
C ILE A 32 -0.64 -14.06 10.46
N PHE A 33 0.14 -13.05 10.06
CA PHE A 33 1.11 -13.17 8.98
C PHE A 33 2.51 -13.37 9.58
N ALA A 34 3.14 -14.49 9.27
CA ALA A 34 4.43 -14.88 9.84
C ALA A 34 5.24 -15.75 8.88
N PRO A 35 6.57 -15.81 9.00
CA PRO A 35 7.41 -16.70 8.17
C PRO A 35 7.10 -18.18 8.38
N ASN A 36 6.81 -18.58 9.63
CA ASN A 36 6.52 -19.96 10.01
C ASN A 36 5.49 -20.03 11.15
N HIS A 37 5.00 -21.25 11.41
CA HIS A 37 3.97 -21.50 12.42
C HIS A 37 4.45 -21.22 13.86
N VAL A 38 5.74 -21.37 14.16
CA VAL A 38 6.31 -21.08 15.49
C VAL A 38 6.20 -19.58 15.79
N VAL A 39 6.60 -18.75 14.84
CA VAL A 39 6.48 -17.30 14.92
C VAL A 39 5.00 -16.88 14.96
N ALA A 40 4.12 -17.56 14.21
CA ALA A 40 2.69 -17.31 14.29
C ALA A 40 2.12 -17.55 15.70
N LYS A 41 2.46 -18.68 16.33
CA LYS A 41 2.07 -18.99 17.72
C LYS A 41 2.62 -17.94 18.70
N SER A 42 3.88 -17.51 18.53
CA SER A 42 4.48 -16.47 19.37
C SER A 42 3.73 -15.13 19.25
N ARG A 43 3.39 -14.71 18.02
CA ARG A 43 2.60 -13.49 17.80
C ARG A 43 1.18 -13.59 18.33
N PHE A 44 0.57 -14.78 18.30
CA PHE A 44 -0.74 -15.00 18.89
C PHE A 44 -0.72 -14.65 20.38
N TRP A 45 0.24 -15.20 21.14
CA TRP A 45 0.39 -14.91 22.56
C TRP A 45 0.70 -13.44 22.85
N TYR A 46 1.52 -12.81 22.02
CA TYR A 46 1.82 -11.38 22.15
C TYR A 46 0.53 -10.55 22.10
N PHE A 47 -0.30 -10.70 21.07
CA PHE A 47 -1.51 -9.91 20.92
C PHE A 47 -2.60 -10.27 21.94
N VAL A 48 -2.78 -11.55 22.23
CA VAL A 48 -3.82 -12.00 23.18
C VAL A 48 -3.52 -11.57 24.61
N SER A 49 -2.23 -11.48 24.98
CA SER A 49 -1.85 -10.93 26.29
C SER A 49 -2.21 -9.45 26.44
N GLN A 50 -2.12 -8.67 25.34
CA GLN A 50 -2.49 -7.26 25.33
C GLN A 50 -4.01 -7.06 25.32
N LEU A 51 -4.73 -7.83 24.51
CA LEU A 51 -6.17 -7.66 24.26
C LEU A 51 -7.07 -8.34 25.30
N LYS A 52 -6.67 -9.50 25.82
CA LYS A 52 -7.51 -10.35 26.69
C LYS A 52 -6.82 -10.77 27.98
N LYS A 53 -5.63 -10.22 28.28
CA LYS A 53 -4.84 -10.52 29.50
C LYS A 53 -4.55 -12.01 29.71
N MET A 54 -4.60 -12.80 28.65
CA MET A 54 -4.36 -14.24 28.66
C MET A 54 -2.89 -14.54 28.32
N LYS A 55 -2.24 -15.35 29.14
CA LYS A 55 -0.81 -15.69 29.04
C LYS A 55 -0.62 -17.08 28.44
N LYS A 56 0.56 -17.34 27.87
CA LYS A 56 0.95 -18.66 27.34
C LYS A 56 0.90 -19.76 28.40
N SER A 57 1.21 -19.45 29.66
CA SER A 57 1.18 -20.41 30.76
C SER A 57 -0.23 -20.77 31.23
N SER A 58 -1.21 -19.88 31.00
CA SER A 58 -2.60 -20.02 31.47
C SER A 58 -3.56 -20.40 30.35
N GLY A 59 -3.05 -20.77 29.18
CA GLY A 59 -3.86 -21.02 28.00
C GLY A 59 -3.18 -22.01 27.05
N GLU A 60 -3.96 -22.44 26.06
CA GLU A 60 -3.52 -23.37 25.04
C GLU A 60 -3.90 -22.87 23.64
N ILE A 61 -3.13 -23.30 22.64
CA ILE A 61 -3.47 -23.12 21.23
C ILE A 61 -4.17 -24.39 20.76
N VAL A 62 -5.45 -24.27 20.44
CA VAL A 62 -6.30 -25.37 19.97
C VAL A 62 -6.02 -25.68 18.49
N TYR A 63 -5.74 -24.65 17.69
CA TYR A 63 -5.49 -24.81 16.26
C TYR A 63 -4.46 -23.82 15.75
N CYS A 64 -3.55 -24.27 14.89
CA CYS A 64 -2.66 -23.42 14.12
C CYS A 64 -2.51 -24.04 12.74
N GLY A 65 -3.16 -23.44 11.74
CA GLY A 65 -3.09 -23.91 10.36
C GLY A 65 -2.75 -22.78 9.40
N GLN A 66 -1.97 -23.10 8.39
CA GLN A 66 -1.68 -22.19 7.29
C GLN A 66 -2.95 -22.01 6.44
N VAL A 67 -3.22 -20.77 6.04
CA VAL A 67 -4.31 -20.42 5.12
C VAL A 67 -3.71 -20.19 3.74
N PHE A 68 -4.29 -20.82 2.73
CA PHE A 68 -3.91 -20.66 1.34
C PHE A 68 -4.94 -19.81 0.62
N GLU A 69 -4.47 -19.03 -0.37
CA GLU A 69 -5.33 -18.19 -1.18
C GLU A 69 -6.19 -19.08 -2.10
N LYS A 70 -7.48 -18.75 -2.24
CA LYS A 70 -8.41 -19.56 -3.05
C LYS A 70 -8.09 -19.51 -4.55
N SER A 71 -7.60 -18.37 -5.02
CA SER A 71 -7.34 -18.10 -6.44
C SER A 71 -5.97 -17.41 -6.59
N PRO A 72 -4.87 -18.16 -6.46
CA PRO A 72 -3.51 -17.60 -6.41
C PRO A 72 -3.02 -17.07 -7.77
N LEU A 73 -3.73 -17.33 -8.86
CA LEU A 73 -3.37 -16.85 -10.21
C LEU A 73 -4.10 -15.55 -10.58
N ARG A 74 -5.08 -15.13 -9.77
CA ARG A 74 -5.87 -13.92 -10.04
C ARG A 74 -5.26 -12.73 -9.31
N VAL A 75 -4.97 -11.68 -10.05
CA VAL A 75 -4.55 -10.40 -9.47
C VAL A 75 -5.72 -9.75 -8.73
N LYS A 76 -5.45 -9.31 -7.51
CA LYS A 76 -6.42 -8.68 -6.60
C LYS A 76 -5.87 -7.38 -6.06
N ASN A 77 -6.77 -6.51 -5.61
CA ASN A 77 -6.38 -5.33 -4.83
C ASN A 77 -6.67 -5.60 -3.36
N PHE A 78 -5.71 -5.32 -2.49
CA PHE A 78 -5.82 -5.52 -1.05
C PHE A 78 -5.72 -4.18 -0.33
N GLY A 79 -6.71 -3.87 0.50
CA GLY A 79 -6.62 -2.81 1.50
C GLY A 79 -6.07 -3.35 2.80
N ILE A 80 -5.08 -2.65 3.35
CA ILE A 80 -4.42 -2.99 4.61
C ILE A 80 -4.55 -1.81 5.56
N TRP A 81 -5.25 -2.05 6.67
CA TRP A 81 -5.31 -1.14 7.80
C TRP A 81 -4.28 -1.60 8.82
N LEU A 82 -3.35 -0.70 9.13
CA LEU A 82 -2.29 -0.97 10.09
C LEU A 82 -2.24 0.14 11.13
N ARG A 83 -1.88 -0.24 12.34
CA ARG A 83 -1.36 0.67 13.35
C ARG A 83 0.15 0.47 13.38
N TYR A 84 0.92 1.54 13.41
CA TYR A 84 2.35 1.44 13.64
C TYR A 84 2.83 2.47 14.65
N ASP A 85 3.88 2.09 15.35
CA ASP A 85 4.56 2.95 16.31
C ASP A 85 5.76 3.59 15.60
N SER A 86 5.74 4.92 15.53
CA SER A 86 6.86 5.75 15.11
C SER A 86 7.77 6.04 16.30
N ARG A 87 8.82 6.83 16.10
CA ARG A 87 9.68 7.30 17.20
C ARG A 87 8.96 8.26 18.14
N SER A 88 7.93 8.95 17.66
CA SER A 88 7.25 10.02 18.37
C SER A 88 5.85 9.63 18.88
N GLY A 89 5.26 8.55 18.35
CA GLY A 89 3.92 8.14 18.76
C GLY A 89 3.34 7.03 17.90
N THR A 90 2.07 6.71 18.15
CA THR A 90 1.37 5.62 17.46
C THR A 90 0.41 6.18 16.41
N HIS A 91 0.47 5.69 15.18
CA HIS A 91 -0.33 6.21 14.08
C HIS A 91 -1.07 5.08 13.35
N ASN A 92 -2.30 5.38 12.95
CA ASN A 92 -3.07 4.49 12.09
C ASN A 92 -2.84 4.87 10.63
N MET A 93 -2.68 3.86 9.77
CA MET A 93 -2.48 4.03 8.35
C MET A 93 -3.32 3.04 7.57
N TYR A 94 -3.70 3.48 6.38
CA TYR A 94 -4.37 2.65 5.38
C TYR A 94 -3.54 2.65 4.10
N ARG A 95 -3.22 1.45 3.60
CA ARG A 95 -2.45 1.25 2.37
C ARG A 95 -3.16 0.25 1.45
N GLU A 96 -2.88 0.38 0.16
CA GLU A 96 -3.44 -0.50 -0.87
C GLU A 96 -2.29 -1.12 -1.65
N TYR A 97 -2.41 -2.42 -1.93
CA TYR A 97 -1.44 -3.18 -2.72
C TYR A 97 -2.17 -4.02 -3.75
N ARG A 98 -1.54 -4.24 -4.90
CA ARG A 98 -2.02 -5.13 -5.94
C ARG A 98 -1.12 -6.37 -5.94
N ASP A 99 -1.71 -7.53 -5.68
CA ASP A 99 -0.96 -8.78 -5.52
C ASP A 99 -1.88 -9.97 -5.86
N LEU A 100 -1.28 -11.15 -6.02
CA LEU A 100 -1.95 -12.43 -6.22
C LEU A 100 -2.49 -13.01 -4.90
N THR A 101 -1.80 -12.76 -3.79
CA THR A 101 -2.13 -13.36 -2.48
C THR A 101 -2.19 -12.33 -1.36
N THR A 102 -3.03 -12.60 -0.37
CA THR A 102 -3.12 -11.78 0.84
C THR A 102 -1.78 -11.68 1.57
N ALA A 103 -1.05 -12.80 1.66
CA ALA A 103 0.25 -12.85 2.33
C ALA A 103 1.35 -12.09 1.55
N GLY A 104 1.30 -12.11 0.21
CA GLY A 104 2.14 -11.28 -0.65
C GLY A 104 1.92 -9.79 -0.39
N ALA A 105 0.65 -9.35 -0.40
CA ALA A 105 0.31 -7.96 -0.15
C ALA A 105 0.78 -7.46 1.23
N VAL A 106 0.64 -8.29 2.27
CA VAL A 106 1.14 -7.96 3.61
C VAL A 106 2.67 -7.94 3.64
N THR A 107 3.33 -8.86 2.93
CA THR A 107 4.80 -8.85 2.78
C THR A 107 5.29 -7.55 2.13
N GLN A 108 4.65 -7.12 1.05
CA GLN A 108 4.92 -5.82 0.43
C GLN A 108 4.70 -4.69 1.44
N CYS A 109 3.63 -4.74 2.22
CA CYS A 109 3.36 -3.74 3.25
C CYS A 109 4.47 -3.62 4.29
N TYR A 110 5.00 -4.73 4.79
CA TYR A 110 6.13 -4.70 5.73
C TYR A 110 7.38 -4.08 5.10
N ARG A 111 7.68 -4.41 3.85
CA ARG A 111 8.83 -3.84 3.12
C ARG A 111 8.67 -2.34 2.90
N ASP A 112 7.49 -1.91 2.50
CA ASP A 112 7.14 -0.52 2.25
C ASP A 112 7.22 0.35 3.51
N MET A 113 6.79 -0.19 4.64
CA MET A 113 6.86 0.48 5.94
C MET A 113 8.31 0.55 6.45
N GLY A 114 9.12 -0.48 6.20
CA GLY A 114 10.56 -0.45 6.47
C GLY A 114 11.28 0.60 5.62
N ALA A 115 10.98 0.67 4.33
CA ALA A 115 11.66 1.59 3.41
C ALA A 115 11.27 3.05 3.63
N ARG A 116 9.96 3.36 3.69
CA ARG A 116 9.48 4.75 3.75
C ARG A 116 9.43 5.33 5.16
N HIS A 117 9.14 4.49 6.15
CA HIS A 117 8.89 4.94 7.53
C HIS A 117 9.93 4.41 8.53
N ARG A 118 10.91 3.62 8.06
CA ARG A 118 11.90 2.93 8.92
C ARG A 118 11.23 2.11 10.02
N ALA A 119 9.99 1.69 9.80
CA ALA A 119 9.20 0.96 10.77
C ALA A 119 9.60 -0.52 10.72
N GLN A 120 9.98 -1.06 11.88
CA GLN A 120 10.36 -2.45 12.00
C GLN A 120 9.12 -3.34 12.11
N ALA A 121 9.25 -4.62 11.77
CA ALA A 121 8.09 -5.52 11.76
C ALA A 121 7.43 -5.70 13.15
N HIS A 122 8.18 -5.47 14.23
CA HIS A 122 7.63 -5.53 15.58
C HIS A 122 6.79 -4.29 15.96
N SER A 123 7.05 -3.14 15.34
CA SER A 123 6.33 -1.87 15.58
C SER A 123 5.11 -1.71 14.68
N ILE A 124 4.78 -2.71 13.86
CA ILE A 124 3.63 -2.71 12.95
C ILE A 124 2.62 -3.77 13.39
N GLN A 125 1.36 -3.35 13.51
CA GLN A 125 0.21 -4.18 13.83
C GLN A 125 -0.78 -4.11 12.66
N ILE A 126 -0.98 -5.24 11.98
CA ILE A 126 -2.00 -5.35 10.93
C ILE A 126 -3.35 -5.54 11.60
N MET A 127 -4.25 -4.57 11.45
CA MET A 127 -5.58 -4.58 12.05
C MET A 127 -6.59 -5.32 11.16
N LYS A 128 -6.58 -5.01 9.87
CA LYS A 128 -7.49 -5.59 8.88
C LYS A 128 -6.79 -5.71 7.53
N VAL A 129 -7.12 -6.77 6.80
CA VAL A 129 -6.76 -6.93 5.39
C VAL A 129 -8.01 -7.40 4.64
N GLU A 130 -8.32 -6.77 3.53
CA GLU A 130 -9.53 -7.05 2.75
C GLU A 130 -9.25 -6.93 1.26
N GLU A 131 -9.85 -7.79 0.45
CA GLU A 131 -9.87 -7.67 -1.01
C GLU A 131 -10.85 -6.54 -1.39
N ILE A 132 -10.38 -5.57 -2.17
CA ILE A 132 -11.13 -4.36 -2.53
C ILE A 132 -11.43 -4.38 -4.02
N ALA A 133 -12.69 -4.11 -4.37
CA ALA A 133 -13.09 -3.94 -5.76
C ALA A 133 -12.36 -2.76 -6.41
N ALA A 134 -12.04 -2.86 -7.70
CA ALA A 134 -11.26 -1.84 -8.43
C ALA A 134 -11.86 -0.43 -8.33
N SER A 135 -13.19 -0.31 -8.28
CA SER A 135 -13.91 0.96 -8.11
C SER A 135 -13.71 1.62 -6.74
N LYS A 136 -13.43 0.84 -5.70
CA LYS A 136 -13.27 1.31 -4.31
C LYS A 136 -11.82 1.63 -3.94
N CYS A 137 -10.85 1.32 -4.79
CA CYS A 137 -9.45 1.68 -4.53
C CYS A 137 -9.29 3.20 -4.52
N ARG A 138 -8.52 3.72 -3.55
CA ARG A 138 -8.34 5.16 -3.31
C ARG A 138 -6.95 5.64 -3.69
N ARG A 139 -5.94 4.76 -3.73
CA ARG A 139 -4.54 5.15 -3.95
C ARG A 139 -4.23 5.30 -5.45
N PRO A 140 -3.69 6.45 -5.91
CA PRO A 140 -3.34 6.67 -7.33
C PRO A 140 -2.42 5.58 -7.90
N ALA A 141 -1.44 5.15 -7.11
CA ALA A 141 -0.48 4.11 -7.49
C ALA A 141 -1.13 2.76 -7.79
N VAL A 142 -2.31 2.46 -7.24
CA VAL A 142 -3.07 1.23 -7.54
C VAL A 142 -4.05 1.49 -8.68
N LYS A 143 -4.71 2.65 -8.69
CA LYS A 143 -5.70 3.04 -9.72
C LYS A 143 -5.13 3.02 -11.14
N GLN A 144 -3.87 3.41 -11.33
CA GLN A 144 -3.23 3.42 -12.66
C GLN A 144 -3.24 2.05 -13.35
N PHE A 145 -3.25 0.96 -12.58
CA PHE A 145 -3.26 -0.41 -13.11
C PHE A 145 -4.65 -0.96 -13.41
N HIS A 146 -5.71 -0.16 -13.21
CA HIS A 146 -7.08 -0.58 -13.52
C HIS A 146 -7.49 -0.24 -14.96
N VAL A 147 -6.77 0.70 -15.58
CA VAL A 147 -7.01 1.14 -16.96
C VAL A 147 -6.08 0.36 -17.87
N SER A 148 -6.58 -0.11 -19.01
CA SER A 148 -5.86 -0.90 -20.02
C SER A 148 -4.79 -0.11 -20.78
N ALA A 149 -4.27 0.99 -20.23
CA ALA A 149 -3.32 1.85 -20.92
C ALA A 149 -1.95 1.14 -20.97
N GLN A 150 -1.54 0.77 -22.18
CA GLN A 150 -0.19 0.32 -22.49
C GLN A 150 0.77 1.48 -22.22
N GLY A 151 1.39 1.48 -21.04
CA GLY A 151 2.52 2.37 -20.77
C GLY A 151 3.70 1.96 -21.66
N PRO A 152 4.53 2.91 -22.13
CA PRO A 152 5.75 2.57 -22.84
C PRO A 152 6.63 1.71 -21.93
N ALA A 153 7.10 0.57 -22.45
CA ALA A 153 7.99 -0.31 -21.72
C ALA A 153 9.27 0.48 -21.37
N GLY A 154 9.52 0.67 -20.07
CA GLY A 154 10.77 1.26 -19.60
C GLY A 154 11.95 0.39 -20.04
N GLN A 155 13.06 1.03 -20.39
CA GLN A 155 14.28 0.34 -20.84
C GLN A 155 14.69 -0.73 -19.83
N ALA A 156 14.77 -1.98 -20.31
CA ALA A 156 15.25 -3.09 -19.51
C ALA A 156 16.75 -2.90 -19.26
N GLN A 157 17.14 -2.76 -17.99
CA GLN A 157 18.55 -2.84 -17.63
C GLN A 157 18.91 -4.30 -17.35
N GLU A 158 19.72 -4.88 -18.23
CA GLU A 158 20.25 -6.23 -18.07
C GLU A 158 21.05 -6.31 -16.76
N ARG A 159 20.63 -7.19 -15.84
CA ARG A 159 21.43 -7.53 -14.66
C ARG A 159 22.41 -8.64 -15.04
N GLY A 160 23.38 -8.30 -15.88
CA GLY A 160 24.53 -9.15 -16.14
C GLY A 160 25.48 -9.13 -14.94
N ALA A 161 25.69 -10.28 -14.29
CA ALA A 161 26.84 -10.45 -13.42
C ALA A 161 28.06 -10.77 -14.29
N SER A 162 28.59 -9.77 -15.00
CA SER A 162 29.83 -9.93 -15.78
C SER A 162 31.03 -9.59 -14.89
N LEU A 163 31.82 -10.61 -14.54
CA LEU A 163 33.16 -10.46 -13.96
C LEU A 163 34.23 -10.17 -15.02
N ASP A 164 33.86 -9.59 -16.16
CA ASP A 164 34.83 -9.25 -17.19
C ASP A 164 34.68 -7.77 -17.57
N ARG A 165 35.75 -7.01 -17.37
CA ARG A 165 35.83 -5.59 -17.71
C ARG A 165 36.33 -5.50 -19.15
N GLY A 166 35.51 -4.98 -20.06
CA GLY A 166 35.99 -4.73 -21.42
C GLY A 166 35.08 -3.99 -22.39
N ALA A 167 33.85 -3.63 -22.03
CA ALA A 167 33.02 -2.83 -22.92
C ALA A 167 32.13 -1.87 -22.12
N VAL A 168 32.31 -0.57 -22.37
CA VAL A 168 31.37 0.46 -21.92
C VAL A 168 30.15 0.38 -22.84
N PRO A 169 28.92 0.18 -22.34
CA PRO A 169 27.75 0.22 -23.20
C PRO A 169 27.59 1.65 -23.75
N ALA A 170 27.56 1.77 -25.08
CA ALA A 170 27.35 3.04 -25.75
C ALA A 170 25.98 3.60 -25.35
N THR A 171 25.96 4.73 -24.64
CA THR A 171 24.77 5.56 -24.50
C THR A 171 24.27 5.93 -25.90
N PRO A 172 22.98 5.77 -26.23
CA PRO A 172 22.44 6.30 -27.47
C PRO A 172 22.64 7.82 -27.44
N LEU A 173 23.46 8.34 -28.35
CA LEU A 173 23.54 9.77 -28.62
C LEU A 173 22.13 10.23 -28.98
N SER A 174 21.58 11.09 -28.13
CA SER A 174 20.42 11.92 -28.45
C SER A 174 20.63 12.55 -29.83
N PRO A 175 19.63 12.54 -30.74
CA PRO A 175 19.79 13.17 -32.03
C PRO A 175 20.09 14.65 -31.81
N SER A 176 21.29 15.05 -32.23
CA SER A 176 21.74 16.42 -32.26
C SER A 176 20.81 17.23 -33.18
N LEU A 177 20.39 18.40 -32.70
CA LEU A 177 19.73 19.46 -33.48
C LEU A 177 20.51 19.71 -34.78
N GLY A 178 20.00 19.15 -35.88
CA GLY A 178 20.46 19.41 -37.23
C GLY A 178 19.72 20.60 -37.82
N SER A 179 20.40 21.75 -37.84
CA SER A 179 20.40 22.74 -38.93
C SER A 179 19.07 22.97 -39.70
N CYS A 180 18.20 23.84 -39.17
CA CYS A 180 17.25 24.58 -40.02
C CYS A 180 17.94 25.85 -40.54
N ARG A 181 18.55 25.75 -41.73
CA ARG A 181 18.94 26.92 -42.52
C ARG A 181 18.85 26.61 -44.00
N GLU A 182 17.64 26.76 -44.56
CA GLU A 182 17.38 27.26 -45.92
C GLU A 182 15.87 27.26 -46.18
N ALA A 183 15.29 28.46 -46.19
CA ALA A 183 14.17 28.86 -47.05
C ALA A 183 13.94 30.36 -46.82
N LEU A 184 14.76 31.18 -47.46
CA LEU A 184 14.40 32.56 -47.77
C LEU A 184 13.25 32.52 -48.77
N GLY A 185 12.03 32.64 -48.26
CA GLY A 185 10.81 32.85 -49.04
C GLY A 185 10.13 34.11 -48.53
N LEU A 186 10.52 35.25 -49.09
CA LEU A 186 9.79 36.50 -49.00
C LEU A 186 8.43 36.32 -49.66
N THR A 187 7.36 36.36 -48.88
CA THR A 187 6.03 36.70 -49.39
C THR A 187 5.32 37.56 -48.35
N GLN A 188 4.91 38.75 -48.80
CA GLN A 188 4.12 39.72 -48.08
C GLN A 188 2.73 39.14 -47.75
N GLU A 189 2.27 39.35 -46.53
CA GLU A 189 0.85 39.19 -46.16
C GLU A 189 0.19 40.58 -46.13
N PRO A 190 -1.01 40.74 -46.74
CA PRO A 190 -1.67 42.04 -46.86
C PRO A 190 -2.33 42.47 -45.56
N SER A 191 -2.39 43.79 -45.38
CA SER A 191 -3.15 44.50 -44.36
C SER A 191 -4.64 44.13 -44.38
N GLY A 192 -5.18 43.67 -43.25
CA GLY A 192 -6.63 43.48 -43.09
C GLY A 192 -7.08 43.06 -41.70
N GLY A 193 -7.70 44.00 -40.97
CA GLY A 193 -8.88 43.76 -40.12
C GLY A 193 -8.75 42.96 -38.82
N LEU A 194 -8.75 43.65 -37.68
CA LEU A 194 -9.06 43.09 -36.35
C LEU A 194 -10.55 42.76 -36.24
N PRO A 195 -10.94 41.58 -35.70
CA PRO A 195 -12.22 41.42 -35.04
C PRO A 195 -12.07 41.43 -33.51
N HIS A 196 -12.80 42.39 -32.95
CA HIS A 196 -13.25 42.60 -31.58
C HIS A 196 -13.45 41.33 -30.73
N LEU A 197 -12.73 41.22 -29.60
CA LEU A 197 -12.99 40.25 -28.53
C LEU A 197 -13.73 40.94 -27.38
N SER A 198 -14.98 40.56 -27.14
CA SER A 198 -15.79 40.97 -25.99
C SER A 198 -16.23 39.75 -25.19
N GLY A 199 -15.79 39.64 -23.93
CA GLY A 199 -16.30 38.66 -22.97
C GLY A 199 -15.48 38.60 -21.67
N PRO A 200 -16.07 38.78 -20.46
CA PRO A 200 -15.33 39.23 -19.28
C PRO A 200 -14.97 38.11 -18.29
N TRP A 201 -13.72 38.13 -17.81
CA TRP A 201 -13.35 37.57 -16.52
C TRP A 201 -12.64 38.64 -15.70
N LYS A 202 -13.27 39.09 -14.60
CA LYS A 202 -12.57 39.41 -13.34
C LYS A 202 -13.54 39.71 -12.20
N THR A 203 -13.16 39.17 -11.03
CA THR A 203 -13.43 39.64 -9.65
C THR A 203 -14.87 39.60 -9.15
N ARG A 204 -15.25 38.71 -8.21
CA ARG A 204 -14.80 38.56 -6.80
C ARG A 204 -14.99 39.85 -5.99
N LEU A 205 -16.02 39.87 -5.14
CA LEU A 205 -16.07 40.29 -3.73
C LEU A 205 -17.46 40.86 -3.39
N ARG A 206 -18.24 40.13 -2.58
CA ARG A 206 -18.81 40.60 -1.29
C ARG A 206 -19.91 39.66 -0.76
N GLY A 207 -19.78 39.34 0.53
CA GLY A 207 -20.91 39.22 1.46
C GLY A 207 -21.68 37.90 1.48
N PHE A 208 -21.32 36.99 2.39
CA PHE A 208 -22.31 36.09 2.99
C PHE A 208 -22.00 35.92 4.49
N HIS A 209 -22.92 36.40 5.31
CA HIS A 209 -22.99 36.22 6.76
C HIS A 209 -23.33 34.77 7.12
N PRO A 210 -22.87 34.24 8.28
CA PRO A 210 -23.37 32.99 8.83
C PRO A 210 -24.66 33.21 9.65
N PRO A 211 -25.64 32.28 9.63
CA PRO A 211 -26.77 32.34 10.55
C PRO A 211 -26.41 31.76 11.92
N LEU A 212 -26.70 32.54 12.96
CA LEU A 212 -26.74 32.13 14.36
C LEU A 212 -27.87 31.12 14.58
N THR A 213 -27.55 29.93 15.08
CA THR A 213 -28.53 28.98 15.62
C THR A 213 -28.67 29.16 17.14
N HIS A 214 -29.93 29.23 17.53
CA HIS A 214 -30.54 29.43 18.84
C HIS A 214 -30.02 28.50 19.95
N LEU A 215 -29.76 29.07 21.14
CA LEU A 215 -29.79 28.37 22.43
C LEU A 215 -31.18 28.55 23.04
N SER A 216 -31.76 27.46 23.54
CA SER A 216 -32.81 27.51 24.54
C SER A 216 -32.87 26.18 25.31
N LEU A 217 -32.64 26.30 26.62
CA LEU A 217 -32.83 25.38 27.75
C LEU A 217 -31.94 24.14 27.85
#